data_AF-A0A1F8N1D6-F1
#
_entry.id   AF-A0A1F8N1D6-F1
#
_cell.length_a   1.000
_cell.length_b   1.000
_cell.length_c   1.000
_cell.angle_alpha   90.00
_cell.angle_beta   90.00
_cell.angle_gamma   90.00
#
_symmetry.space_group_name_H-M   'P 1'
#
loop_
_entity.id
_entity.type
_entity.pdbx_description
1 polymer ?
#
loop_
_entity_poly.entity_id
_entity_poly.type
_entity_poly.pdbx_seq_one_letter_code
_entity_poly.pdbx_strand_id
1 'polypeptide(L)'
;MTYQQSRIIEPWTMSREHLDKALELQAKRKAAGLSHGQLAHLLGMERANYMDYERGEAVASPALLAQIEDILGKVKSGELEIPILNKEV
;
A
#
# COMPACT_ATOMS: atom_id res chain seq x y z
N MET A 1 -26.50 21.76 -1.33
CA MET A 1 -25.34 21.15 -2.02
C MET A 1 -24.09 21.82 -1.49
N THR A 2 -23.44 21.23 -0.49
CA THR A 2 -22.28 21.83 0.19
C THR A 2 -21.03 21.23 -0.44
N TYR A 3 -20.37 22.00 -1.30
CA TYR A 3 -19.10 21.65 -1.93
C TYR A 3 -17.98 22.41 -1.21
N GLN A 4 -17.33 21.80 -0.21
CA GLN A 4 -16.10 22.27 0.44
C GLN A 4 -15.47 21.05 1.14
N GLN A 5 -14.21 20.64 0.96
CA GLN A 5 -12.98 21.33 0.58
C GLN A 5 -12.14 20.43 -0.32
N SER A 6 -11.63 21.00 -1.41
CA SER A 6 -10.47 20.47 -2.12
C SER A 6 -9.28 20.43 -1.16
N ARG A 7 -8.90 19.25 -0.66
CA ARG A 7 -7.62 19.06 0.02
C ARG A 7 -6.51 19.04 -1.03
N ILE A 8 -6.23 20.20 -1.61
CA ILE A 8 -4.96 20.41 -2.32
C ILE A 8 -3.94 20.64 -1.21
N ILE A 9 -3.38 19.54 -0.70
CA ILE A 9 -2.15 19.58 0.09
C ILE A 9 -1.05 19.88 -0.92
N GLU A 10 -0.31 20.96 -0.70
CA GLU A 10 0.80 21.36 -1.56
C GLU A 10 1.77 20.18 -1.76
N PRO A 11 2.15 19.85 -3.01
CA PRO A 11 2.70 18.53 -3.35
C PRO A 11 4.14 18.25 -2.88
N TRP A 12 4.77 19.15 -2.12
CA TRP A 12 6.22 19.09 -1.83
C TRP A 12 6.59 18.82 -0.37
N THR A 13 5.62 18.72 0.55
CA THR A 13 5.91 18.42 1.95
C THR A 13 4.96 17.34 2.44
N MET A 14 5.27 16.08 2.09
CA MET A 14 4.69 14.96 2.83
C MET A 14 4.97 15.16 4.31
N SER A 15 3.91 15.12 5.14
CA SER A 15 4.08 15.22 6.58
C SER A 15 4.94 14.05 7.06
N ARG A 16 5.71 14.28 8.13
CA ARG A 16 6.49 13.21 8.76
C ARG A 16 5.62 11.98 9.09
N GLU A 17 4.39 12.23 9.49
CA GLU A 17 3.39 11.18 9.73
C GLU A 17 3.08 10.34 8.48
N HIS A 18 2.98 10.94 7.29
CA HIS A 18 2.74 10.18 6.05
C HIS A 18 3.94 9.30 5.69
N LEU A 19 5.16 9.82 5.87
CA LEU A 19 6.38 9.03 5.67
C LEU A 19 6.48 7.88 6.67
N ASP A 20 6.16 8.11 7.94
CA ASP A 20 6.17 7.07 8.97
C ASP A 20 5.17 5.95 8.62
N LYS A 21 3.97 6.30 8.12
CA LYS A 21 2.99 5.32 7.65
C LYS A 21 3.45 4.55 6.40
N ALA A 22 4.11 5.21 5.46
CA ALA A 22 4.67 4.56 4.28
C ALA A 22 5.77 3.54 4.66
N LEU A 23 6.63 3.90 5.61
CA LEU A 23 7.66 3.02 6.16
C LEU A 23 7.05 1.85 6.96
N GLU A 24 6.01 2.10 7.73
CA GLU A 24 5.27 1.06 8.45
C GLU A 24 4.65 0.04 7.49
N LEU A 25 4.01 0.53 6.42
CA LEU A 25 3.43 -0.31 5.37
C LEU A 25 4.49 -1.20 4.71
N GLN A 26 5.63 -0.60 4.35
CA GLN A 26 6.76 -1.32 3.80
C GLN A 26 7.28 -2.41 4.75
N ALA A 27 7.40 -2.09 6.05
CA ALA A 27 7.86 -3.04 7.05
C ALA A 27 6.90 -4.23 7.19
N LYS A 28 5.59 -3.98 7.23
CA LYS A 28 4.57 -5.03 7.31
C LYS A 28 4.57 -5.94 6.08
N ARG A 29 4.65 -5.39 4.86
CA ARG A 29 4.78 -6.19 3.64
C ARG A 29 6.03 -7.09 3.68
N LYS A 30 7.18 -6.53 4.05
CA LYS A 30 8.44 -7.29 4.16
C LYS A 30 8.33 -8.40 5.21
N ALA A 31 7.71 -8.13 6.35
CA ALA A 31 7.49 -9.12 7.40
C ALA A 31 6.56 -10.28 6.95
N ALA A 32 5.62 -10.00 6.03
CA ALA A 32 4.78 -11.01 5.41
C ALA A 32 5.46 -11.77 4.24
N GLY A 33 6.73 -11.46 3.92
CA GLY A 33 7.47 -12.13 2.85
C GLY A 33 6.99 -11.77 1.43
N LEU A 34 6.18 -10.73 1.27
CA LEU A 34 5.62 -10.34 -0.03
C LEU A 34 6.55 -9.36 -0.76
N SER A 35 6.68 -9.55 -2.07
CA SER A 35 7.20 -8.52 -2.97
C SER A 35 6.15 -7.44 -3.26
N HIS A 36 6.57 -6.28 -3.76
CA HIS A 36 5.65 -5.22 -4.20
C HIS A 36 4.65 -5.73 -5.23
N GLY A 37 5.12 -6.53 -6.20
CA GLY A 37 4.26 -7.08 -7.25
C GLY A 37 3.20 -8.03 -6.68
N GLN A 38 3.58 -8.88 -5.72
CA GLN A 38 2.65 -9.83 -5.12
C GLN A 38 1.55 -9.12 -4.34
N LEU A 39 1.90 -8.14 -3.50
CA LEU A 39 0.87 -7.40 -2.76
C LEU A 39 0.01 -6.54 -3.71
N ALA A 40 0.60 -5.91 -4.72
CA ALA A 40 -0.16 -5.19 -5.74
C ALA A 40 -1.14 -6.11 -6.49
N HIS A 41 -0.71 -7.33 -6.85
CA HIS A 41 -1.56 -8.34 -7.48
C HIS A 41 -2.74 -8.73 -6.57
N LEU A 42 -2.48 -8.98 -5.27
CA LEU A 42 -3.53 -9.31 -4.30
C LEU A 42 -4.52 -8.16 -4.07
N LEU A 43 -4.05 -6.92 -4.22
CA LEU A 43 -4.89 -5.72 -4.17
C LEU A 43 -5.62 -5.43 -5.48
N GLY A 44 -5.32 -6.16 -6.57
CA GLY A 44 -5.87 -5.88 -7.89
C GLY A 44 -5.39 -4.54 -8.47
N MET A 45 -4.18 -4.10 -8.13
CA MET A 45 -3.60 -2.83 -8.60
C MET A 45 -2.26 -3.02 -9.30
N GLU A 46 -1.88 -2.00 -10.08
CA GLU A 46 -0.57 -1.93 -10.71
C GLU A 46 0.55 -1.83 -9.67
N ARG A 47 1.68 -2.49 -9.95
CA ARG A 47 2.85 -2.49 -9.05
C ARG A 47 3.36 -1.07 -8.80
N ALA A 48 3.39 -0.21 -9.82
CA ALA A 48 3.86 1.17 -9.71
C ALA A 48 3.02 1.95 -8.69
N ASN A 49 1.68 1.89 -8.82
CA ASN A 49 0.76 2.55 -7.90
C ASN A 49 0.97 2.10 -6.46
N TYR A 50 1.19 0.80 -6.23
CA TYR A 50 1.50 0.30 -4.90
C TYR A 50 2.82 0.88 -4.35
N MET A 51 3.86 0.97 -5.19
CA MET A 51 5.15 1.52 -4.80
C MET A 51 5.06 3.00 -4.42
N ASP A 52 4.20 3.78 -5.06
CA ASP A 52 3.99 5.19 -4.72
C ASP A 52 3.50 5.37 -3.27
N TYR A 53 2.69 4.43 -2.76
CA TYR A 53 2.28 4.45 -1.35
C TYR A 53 3.42 4.15 -0.39
N GLU A 54 4.28 3.17 -0.69
CA GLU A 54 5.43 2.85 0.17
C GLU A 54 6.56 3.88 0.11
N ARG A 55 6.64 4.67 -0.97
CA ARG A 55 7.61 5.77 -1.11
C ARG A 55 7.14 7.06 -0.47
N GLY A 56 5.85 7.15 -0.12
CA GLY A 56 5.26 8.43 0.25
C GLY A 56 5.18 9.38 -0.95
N GLU A 57 4.93 8.87 -2.15
CA GLU A 57 4.55 9.68 -3.32
C GLU A 57 3.01 9.81 -3.39
N ALA A 58 2.29 8.88 -2.76
CA ALA A 58 0.83 8.91 -2.62
C ALA A 58 0.38 8.56 -1.19
N VAL A 59 -0.78 9.07 -0.79
CA VAL A 59 -1.41 8.73 0.51
C VAL A 59 -2.47 7.66 0.29
N ALA A 60 -2.31 6.51 0.93
CA ALA A 60 -3.32 5.46 0.92
C ALA A 60 -4.57 5.91 1.69
N SER A 61 -5.76 5.64 1.13
CA SER A 61 -7.01 5.89 1.83
C SER A 61 -7.16 4.95 3.05
N PRO A 62 -7.95 5.33 4.07
CA PRO A 62 -8.20 4.44 5.20
C PRO A 62 -8.81 3.08 4.79
N ALA A 63 -9.66 3.07 3.76
CA ALA A 63 -10.24 1.85 3.21
C ALA A 63 -9.19 0.94 2.57
N LEU A 64 -8.26 1.52 1.80
CA LEU A 64 -7.15 0.77 1.21
C LEU A 64 -6.22 0.21 2.29
N LEU A 65 -5.90 1.00 3.32
CA LEU A 65 -5.09 0.51 4.45
C LEU A 65 -5.75 -0.67 5.15
N ALA A 66 -7.05 -0.61 5.41
CA ALA A 66 -7.80 -1.73 6.00
C ALA A 66 -7.74 -2.98 5.12
N GLN A 67 -7.86 -2.82 3.80
CA GLN A 67 -7.72 -3.93 2.85
C GLN A 67 -6.32 -4.54 2.86
N ILE A 68 -5.27 -3.71 2.95
CA ILE A 68 -3.90 -4.20 3.05
C ILE A 68 -3.69 -4.99 4.34
N GLU A 69 -4.15 -4.49 5.48
CA GLU A 69 -4.07 -5.21 6.76
C GLU A 69 -4.79 -6.56 6.73
N ASP A 70 -5.98 -6.63 6.11
CA ASP A 70 -6.72 -7.89 5.93
C ASP A 70 -5.93 -8.91 5.10
N ILE A 71 -5.37 -8.49 3.96
CA ILE A 71 -4.56 -9.36 3.10
C ILE A 71 -3.31 -9.84 3.85
N LEU A 72 -2.61 -8.94 4.53
CA LEU A 72 -1.40 -9.29 5.29
C LEU A 72 -1.73 -10.24 6.45
N GLY A 73 -2.87 -10.04 7.12
CA GLY A 73 -3.39 -10.94 8.14
C GLY A 73 -3.64 -12.33 7.59
N LYS A 74 -4.32 -12.43 6.44
CA LYS A 74 -4.62 -13.71 5.78
C LYS A 74 -3.36 -14.44 5.32
N VAL A 75 -2.39 -13.74 4.74
CA VAL A 75 -1.09 -14.32 4.35
C VAL A 75 -0.35 -14.87 5.58
N LYS A 76 -0.33 -14.10 6.67
CA LYS A 76 0.32 -14.55 7.92
C LYS A 76 -0.36 -15.76 8.55
N SER A 77 -1.69 -15.86 8.43
CA SER A 77 -2.47 -17.00 8.93
C SER A 77 -2.38 -18.24 8.04
N GLY A 78 -1.88 -18.11 6.80
CA GLY A 78 -1.89 -19.16 5.79
C GLY A 78 -3.23 -19.34 5.08
N GLU A 79 -4.24 -18.50 5.35
CA GLU A 79 -5.54 -18.51 4.65
C GLU A 79 -5.39 -18.05 3.19
N LEU A 80 -4.38 -17.22 2.90
CA LEU A 80 -4.11 -16.72 1.56
C LEU A 80 -2.71 -17.13 1.09
N GLU A 81 -2.66 -17.80 -0.06
CA GLU A 81 -1.40 -18.23 -0.68
C GLU A 81 -0.69 -17.07 -1.39
N ILE A 82 0.64 -17.04 -1.27
CA ILE A 82 1.45 -16.02 -1.92
C ILE A 82 1.53 -16.33 -3.42
N PRO A 83 1.08 -15.43 -4.32
CA PRO A 83 1.09 -15.68 -5.75
C PRO A 83 2.52 -15.77 -6.29
N ILE A 84 2.78 -16.76 -7.15
CA ILE A 84 4.05 -16.87 -7.88
C ILE A 84 3.95 -15.97 -9.11
N LEU A 85 4.56 -14.80 -9.05
CA LEU A 85 4.64 -13.90 -10.20
C LEU A 85 5.91 -14.22 -10.99
N ASN A 86 5.75 -14.58 -12.26
CA ASN A 86 6.87 -14.63 -13.18
C ASN A 86 7.43 -13.20 -13.29
N LYS A 87 8.73 -13.04 -13.08
CA LYS A 87 9.40 -11.78 -13.36
C LYS A 87 9.35 -11.58 -14.87
N GLU A 88 8.36 -10.84 -15.36
CA GLU A 88 8.47 -10.28 -16.70
C GLU A 88 9.63 -9.29 -16.68
N VAL A 89 10.57 -9.57 -17.58
CA VAL A 89 11.92 -9.00 -17.71
C VAL A 89 11.83 -7.56 -18.19
#